data_AF-A0A9P8JJF9-F1
#
_entry.id   AF-A0A9P8JJF9-F1
#
_cell.length_a   1.000
_cell.length_b   1.000
_cell.length_c   1.000
_cell.angle_alpha   90.00
_cell.angle_beta   90.00
_cell.angle_gamma   90.00
#
_symmetry.space_group_name_H-M   'P 1'
#
loop_
_entity.id
_entity.type
_entity.pdbx_description
1 polymer ?
#
loop_
_entity_poly.entity_id
_entity_poly.type
_entity_poly.pdbx_seq_one_letter_code
_entity_poly.pdbx_strand_id
1 'polypeptide(L)'
;IYGEKGEISYDGTLITIYDFSTGQFQHHRPHRPGGGHGGGDYGLATQFLEAINAVKSKKMSIEEAQTQHLGCTLEEVIRSHALVFAAEEARLENKVIDWQHWWDSCQERFGSKVPAQ
;
A
#
# COMPACT_ATOMS: atom_id res chain seq x y z
N ILE A 1 -1.01 -3.46 -14.27
CA ILE A 1 -0.55 -4.72 -13.66
C ILE A 1 -0.46 -5.75 -14.78
N TYR A 2 0.71 -6.35 -14.96
CA TYR A 2 0.95 -7.36 -15.99
C TYR A 2 1.15 -8.71 -15.33
N GLY A 3 0.57 -9.76 -15.92
CA GLY A 3 0.78 -11.14 -15.52
C GLY A 3 0.88 -12.06 -16.73
N GLU A 4 1.16 -13.33 -16.51
CA GLU A 4 1.35 -14.31 -17.60
C GLU A 4 0.07 -14.57 -18.41
N LYS A 5 -1.11 -14.33 -17.82
CA LYS A 5 -2.42 -14.64 -18.42
C LYS A 5 -3.18 -13.40 -18.88
N GLY A 6 -2.66 -12.21 -18.59
CA GLY A 6 -3.41 -10.99 -18.86
C GLY A 6 -2.80 -9.74 -18.27
N GLU A 7 -3.51 -8.65 -18.52
CA GLU A 7 -3.16 -7.31 -18.05
C GLU A 7 -4.38 -6.64 -17.44
N ILE A 8 -4.16 -5.90 -16.34
CA ILE A 8 -5.14 -4.96 -15.79
C ILE A 8 -4.56 -3.55 -15.89
N SER A 9 -5.27 -2.66 -16.59
CA SER A 9 -4.91 -1.25 -16.72
C SER A 9 -6.03 -0.35 -16.19
N TYR A 10 -5.68 0.85 -15.74
CA TYR A 10 -6.64 1.84 -15.25
C TYR A 10 -6.23 3.25 -15.68
N ASP A 11 -7.15 3.99 -16.28
CA ASP A 11 -6.93 5.36 -16.78
C ASP A 11 -7.46 6.46 -15.84
N GLY A 12 -7.89 6.09 -14.63
CA GLY A 12 -8.56 7.00 -13.70
C GLY A 12 -10.08 6.98 -13.79
N THR A 13 -10.67 6.32 -14.79
CA THR A 13 -12.13 6.21 -14.99
C THR A 13 -12.59 4.80 -15.35
N LEU A 14 -11.82 4.09 -16.18
CA LEU A 14 -12.12 2.77 -16.70
C LEU A 14 -11.02 1.80 -16.31
N ILE A 15 -11.41 0.70 -15.67
CA ILE A 15 -10.55 -0.47 -15.47
C ILE A 15 -10.75 -1.37 -16.68
N THR A 16 -9.65 -1.73 -17.33
CA THR A 16 -9.62 -2.66 -18.47
C THR A 16 -8.85 -3.90 -18.07
N ILE A 17 -9.48 -5.06 -18.27
CA ILE A 17 -8.88 -6.38 -18.08
C ILE A 17 -8.73 -7.02 -19.44
N TYR A 18 -7.50 -7.36 -19.83
CA TYR A 18 -7.20 -8.06 -21.07
C TYR A 18 -6.78 -9.50 -20.76
N ASP A 19 -7.50 -10.48 -21.31
CA ASP A 19 -7.19 -11.90 -21.19
C ASP A 19 -6.41 -12.37 -22.42
N PHE A 20 -5.17 -12.79 -22.22
CA PHE A 20 -4.28 -13.21 -23.31
C PHE A 20 -4.70 -14.54 -23.95
N SER A 21 -5.40 -15.40 -23.20
CA SER A 21 -5.81 -16.72 -23.70
C SER A 21 -6.99 -16.63 -24.67
N THR A 22 -7.86 -15.62 -24.49
CA THR A 22 -9.06 -15.43 -25.31
C THR A 22 -8.98 -14.22 -26.24
N GLY A 23 -8.02 -13.32 -26.02
CA GLY A 23 -7.92 -12.06 -26.73
C GLY A 23 -9.02 -11.05 -26.37
N GLN A 24 -9.79 -11.30 -25.30
CA GLN A 24 -10.97 -10.50 -24.94
C GLN A 24 -10.64 -9.42 -23.91
N PHE A 25 -11.38 -8.32 -24.00
CA PHE A 25 -11.34 -7.21 -23.05
C PHE A 25 -12.62 -7.19 -22.20
N GLN A 26 -12.44 -6.99 -20.89
CA GLN A 26 -13.53 -6.67 -19.98
C GLN A 26 -13.32 -5.26 -19.42
N HIS A 27 -14.42 -4.51 -19.32
CA HIS A 27 -14.42 -3.11 -18.94
C HIS A 27 -15.28 -2.89 -17.70
N HIS A 28 -14.69 -2.30 -16.66
CA HIS A 28 -15.39 -1.91 -15.43
C HIS A 28 -15.29 -0.41 -15.22
N ARG A 29 -16.42 0.25 -14.99
CA ARG A 29 -16.49 1.68 -14.67
C ARG A 29 -16.95 1.85 -13.23
N PRO A 30 -16.01 1.95 -12.27
CA PRO A 30 -16.37 2.16 -10.87
C PRO A 30 -17.19 3.44 -10.71
N HIS A 31 -18.10 3.44 -9.74
CA HIS A 31 -18.77 4.66 -9.33
C HIS A 31 -17.72 5.67 -8.85
N ARG A 32 -17.82 6.92 -9.34
CA ARG A 32 -16.92 8.02 -8.95
C ARG A 32 -17.73 8.99 -8.09
N PRO A 33 -17.62 8.93 -6.76
CA PRO A 33 -18.35 9.83 -5.88
C PRO A 33 -17.86 11.29 -5.97
N GLY A 34 -16.76 11.54 -6.70
CA GLY A 34 -16.15 12.86 -6.86
C GLY A 34 -15.30 13.25 -5.65
N GLY A 35 -14.90 14.52 -5.56
CA GLY A 35 -14.04 15.02 -4.49
C GLY A 35 -12.54 14.71 -4.67
N GLY A 36 -11.80 14.69 -3.57
CA GLY A 36 -10.35 14.47 -3.54
C GLY A 36 -9.94 13.12 -4.14
N HIS A 37 -9.01 13.16 -5.10
CA HIS A 37 -8.50 11.99 -5.84
C HIS A 37 -9.61 11.05 -6.40
N GLY A 38 -10.74 11.61 -6.85
CA GLY A 38 -11.86 10.84 -7.41
C GLY A 38 -12.70 10.07 -6.38
N GLY A 39 -12.55 10.38 -5.09
CA GLY A 39 -13.25 9.74 -3.97
C GLY A 39 -12.32 8.98 -3.01
N GLY A 40 -11.04 8.82 -3.38
CA GLY A 40 -10.06 8.08 -2.59
C GLY A 40 -9.87 8.67 -1.19
N ASP A 41 -9.73 9.99 -1.09
CA ASP A 41 -9.49 10.66 0.21
C ASP A 41 -10.67 10.45 1.18
N TYR A 42 -11.90 10.53 0.65
CA TYR A 42 -13.10 10.29 1.43
C TYR A 42 -13.21 8.81 1.87
N GLY A 43 -12.86 7.88 0.99
CA GLY A 43 -12.80 6.46 1.30
C GLY A 43 -11.80 6.15 2.43
N LEU A 44 -10.60 6.72 2.36
CA LEU A 44 -9.57 6.57 3.39
C LEU A 44 -10.04 7.13 4.73
N ALA A 45 -10.60 8.34 4.75
CA ALA A 45 -11.15 8.94 5.96
C ALA A 45 -12.29 8.09 6.56
N THR A 46 -13.15 7.53 5.71
CA THR A 46 -14.25 6.65 6.12
C THR A 46 -13.72 5.38 6.78
N GLN A 47 -12.80 4.68 6.12
CA GLN A 47 -12.19 3.46 6.67
C GLN A 47 -11.44 3.72 7.98
N PHE A 48 -10.76 4.86 8.11
CA PHE A 48 -10.12 5.25 9.37
C PHE A 48 -11.11 5.45 10.52
N LEU A 49 -12.25 6.09 10.27
CA LEU A 49 -13.30 6.23 11.28
C LEU A 49 -13.94 4.89 11.64
N GLU A 50 -14.12 3.99 10.67
CA GLU A 50 -14.61 2.63 10.92
C GLU A 50 -13.64 1.83 11.81
N ALA A 51 -12.33 1.92 11.55
CA ALA A 51 -11.30 1.32 12.39
C ALA A 51 -11.37 1.82 13.84
N ILE A 52 -11.47 3.14 14.03
CA ILE A 52 -11.62 3.76 15.36
C ILE A 52 -12.87 3.22 16.06
N ASN A 53 -14.00 3.15 15.34
CA ASN A 53 -15.25 2.68 15.91
C ASN A 53 -15.17 1.20 16.32
N ALA A 54 -14.55 0.35 15.50
CA ALA A 54 -14.36 -1.08 15.79
C ALA A 54 -13.53 -1.30 17.07
N VAL A 55 -12.44 -0.55 17.24
CA VAL A 55 -11.61 -0.58 18.45
C VAL A 55 -12.38 -0.05 19.66
N LYS A 56 -12.99 1.13 19.57
CA LYS A 56 -13.69 1.77 20.71
C LYS A 56 -14.92 0.99 21.15
N SER A 57 -15.58 0.29 20.23
CA SER A 57 -16.71 -0.60 20.55
C SER A 57 -16.27 -1.99 21.05
N LYS A 58 -14.96 -2.23 21.21
CA LYS A 58 -14.36 -3.49 21.66
C LYS A 58 -14.71 -4.69 20.77
N LYS A 59 -15.00 -4.46 19.49
CA LYS A 59 -15.27 -5.51 18.51
C LYS A 59 -14.01 -6.11 17.90
N MET A 60 -12.93 -5.32 17.86
CA MET A 60 -11.64 -5.69 17.27
C MET A 60 -10.51 -5.13 18.13
N SER A 61 -9.35 -5.79 18.10
CA SER A 61 -8.09 -5.20 18.55
C SER A 61 -7.65 -4.06 17.61
N ILE A 62 -6.61 -3.32 18.01
CA ILE A 62 -6.02 -2.27 17.17
C ILE A 62 -5.45 -2.89 15.89
N GLU A 63 -4.74 -4.01 16.03
CA GLU A 63 -4.06 -4.71 14.93
C GLU A 63 -5.06 -5.29 13.93
N GLU A 64 -6.15 -5.87 14.41
CA GLU A 64 -7.25 -6.37 13.59
C GLU A 64 -7.92 -5.23 12.81
N ALA A 65 -8.29 -4.15 13.50
CA ALA A 65 -8.96 -3.01 12.88
C ALA A 65 -8.06 -2.31 11.84
N GLN A 66 -6.77 -2.15 12.14
CA GLN A 66 -5.77 -1.62 11.23
C GLN A 66 -5.69 -2.45 9.95
N THR A 67 -5.53 -3.77 10.08
CA THR A 67 -5.38 -4.68 8.93
C THR A 67 -6.66 -4.73 8.11
N GLN A 68 -7.82 -4.80 8.75
CA GLN A 68 -9.10 -4.96 8.07
C GLN A 68 -9.60 -3.69 7.38
N HIS A 69 -9.47 -2.52 8.02
CA HIS A 69 -10.00 -1.28 7.47
C HIS A 69 -8.95 -0.47 6.69
N LEU A 70 -7.70 -0.42 7.16
CA LEU A 70 -6.65 0.35 6.49
C LEU A 70 -5.83 -0.48 5.49
N GLY A 71 -5.98 -1.81 5.51
CA GLY A 71 -5.41 -2.71 4.51
C GLY A 71 -3.88 -2.85 4.58
N CYS A 72 -3.25 -2.40 5.67
CA CYS A 72 -1.80 -2.48 5.87
C CYS A 72 -1.46 -2.44 7.36
N THR A 73 -0.33 -3.02 7.73
CA THR A 73 0.28 -2.93 9.06
C THR A 73 1.07 -1.64 9.22
N LEU A 74 1.38 -1.26 10.47
CA LEU A 74 2.27 -0.13 10.74
C LEU A 74 3.65 -0.33 10.11
N GLU A 75 4.17 -1.56 10.15
CA GLU A 75 5.48 -1.87 9.56
C GLU A 75 5.47 -1.68 8.05
N GLU A 76 4.42 -2.10 7.34
CA GLU A 76 4.30 -1.88 5.88
C GLU A 76 4.27 -0.39 5.53
N VAL A 77 3.61 0.44 6.34
CA VAL A 77 3.61 1.90 6.17
C VAL A 77 5.01 2.48 6.38
N ILE A 78 5.75 2.02 7.39
CA ILE A 78 7.12 2.48 7.64
C ILE A 78 8.04 2.04 6.50
N ARG A 79 7.93 0.78 6.07
CA ARG A 79 8.71 0.22 4.95
C ARG A 79 8.46 0.97 3.64
N SER A 80 7.21 1.38 3.36
CA SER A 80 6.90 2.16 2.15
C SER A 80 7.56 3.54 2.12
N HIS A 81 7.73 4.18 3.28
CA HIS A 81 8.48 5.43 3.40
C HIS A 81 9.99 5.19 3.36
N ALA A 82 10.46 4.12 3.98
CA ALA A 82 11.87 3.74 3.95
C ALA A 82 12.38 3.46 2.51
N LEU A 83 11.52 2.91 1.66
CA LEU A 83 11.79 2.70 0.23
C LEU A 83 12.21 4.00 -0.49
N VAL A 84 11.71 5.17 -0.08
CA VAL A 84 12.10 6.46 -0.68
C VAL A 84 13.59 6.76 -0.42
N PHE A 85 14.10 6.41 0.76
CA PHE A 85 15.52 6.60 1.08
C PHE A 85 16.41 5.61 0.35
N ALA A 86 15.98 4.35 0.25
CA ALA A 86 16.68 3.37 -0.58
C ALA A 86 16.73 3.83 -2.04
N ALA A 87 15.60 4.30 -2.60
CA ALA A 87 15.55 4.82 -3.96
C ALA A 87 16.47 6.04 -4.16
N GLU A 88 16.57 6.93 -3.16
CA GLU A 88 17.48 8.09 -3.22
C GLU A 88 18.95 7.67 -3.17
N GLU A 89 19.32 6.71 -2.34
CA GLU A 89 20.67 6.14 -2.33
C GLU A 89 21.00 5.47 -3.68
N ALA A 90 20.07 4.68 -4.22
CA ALA A 90 20.21 4.06 -5.54
C ALA A 90 20.43 5.11 -6.65
N ARG A 91 19.70 6.23 -6.58
CA ARG A 91 19.82 7.35 -7.54
C ARG A 91 21.15 8.09 -7.42
N LEU A 92 21.60 8.38 -6.20
CA LEU A 92 22.84 9.10 -5.94
C LEU A 92 24.08 8.27 -6.31
N GLU A 93 24.04 6.98 -6.04
CA GLU A 93 25.17 6.08 -6.27
C GLU A 93 25.09 5.34 -7.62
N ASN A 94 23.99 5.53 -8.37
CA ASN A 94 23.72 4.86 -9.63
C ASN A 94 23.88 3.33 -9.53
N LYS A 95 23.26 2.74 -8.51
CA LYS A 95 23.37 1.30 -8.19
C LYS A 95 21.99 0.66 -7.99
N VAL A 96 21.94 -0.65 -8.18
CA VAL A 96 20.79 -1.46 -7.74
C VAL A 96 20.96 -1.75 -6.25
N ILE A 97 19.88 -1.56 -5.49
CA ILE A 97 19.82 -1.90 -4.07
C ILE A 97 19.04 -3.19 -3.88
N ASP A 98 19.64 -4.14 -3.16
CA ASP A 98 18.91 -5.26 -2.59
C ASP A 98 18.07 -4.75 -1.41
N TRP A 99 16.75 -4.80 -1.55
CA TRP A 99 15.82 -4.23 -0.58
C TRP A 99 15.94 -4.89 0.80
N GLN A 100 16.04 -6.23 0.85
CA GLN A 100 16.05 -6.96 2.12
C GLN A 100 17.34 -6.63 2.88
N HIS A 101 18.48 -6.68 2.20
CA HIS A 101 19.77 -6.33 2.78
C HIS A 101 19.81 -4.86 3.27
N TRP A 102 19.30 -3.92 2.47
CA TRP A 102 19.26 -2.51 2.85
C TRP A 102 18.36 -2.28 4.07
N TRP A 103 17.20 -2.92 4.11
CA TRP A 103 16.26 -2.83 5.23
C TRP A 103 16.87 -3.40 6.51
N ASP A 104 17.49 -4.57 6.46
CA ASP A 104 18.12 -5.22 7.61
C ASP A 104 19.27 -4.34 8.16
N SER A 105 20.08 -3.74 7.28
CA SER A 105 21.13 -2.80 7.68
C SER A 105 20.57 -1.57 8.41
N CYS A 106 19.39 -1.08 8.01
CA CYS A 106 18.72 0.03 8.69
C CYS A 106 18.24 -0.41 10.08
N GLN A 107 17.67 -1.61 10.21
CA GLN A 107 17.23 -2.15 11.50
C GLN A 107 18.41 -2.33 12.47
N GLU A 108 19.57 -2.80 12.01
CA GLU A 108 20.77 -2.92 12.85
C GLU A 108 21.28 -1.53 13.30
N ARG A 109 21.36 -0.59 12.35
CA ARG A 109 21.88 0.76 12.58
C ARG A 109 21.02 1.58 13.54
N PHE A 110 19.70 1.41 13.48
CA PHE A 110 18.74 2.23 14.25
C PHE A 110 18.07 1.48 15.40
N GLY A 111 18.02 0.15 15.38
CA GLY A 111 17.40 -0.70 16.41
C GLY A 111 18.22 -0.83 17.69
N SER A 112 19.53 -0.58 17.64
CA SER A 112 20.46 -0.65 18.78
C SER A 112 20.37 0.54 19.77
N LYS A 113 19.42 1.47 19.58
CA LYS A 113 19.28 2.68 20.41
C LYS A 113 18.06 2.73 21.34
N VAL A 114 17.31 1.64 21.48
CA VAL A 114 16.23 1.58 22.49
C VAL A 114 16.75 0.80 23.70
N PRO A 115 17.06 1.44 24.84
CA PRO A 115 17.26 0.70 26.08
C PRO A 115 15.96 -0.02 26.40
N ALA A 116 16.05 -1.31 26.77
CA ALA A 116 14.93 -2.05 27.32
C ALA A 116 14.33 -1.24 28.49
N GLN A 117 13.03 -0.93 28.41
CA GLN A 117 12.25 -0.41 29.55
C GLN A 117 11.87 -1.56 30.46
#